data_AF-A0A1V0FYL2-F1
#
_entry.id   AF-A0A1V0FYL2-F1
#
_cell.length_a   1.000
_cell.length_b   1.000
_cell.length_c   1.000
_cell.angle_alpha   90.00
_cell.angle_beta   90.00
_cell.angle_gamma   90.00
#
_symmetry.space_group_name_H-M   'P 1'
#
loop_
_entity.id
_entity.type
_entity.pdbx_description
1 polymer ?
#
loop_
_entity_poly.entity_id
_entity_poly.type
_entity_poly.pdbx_seq_one_letter_code
_entity_poly.pdbx_strand_id
1 'polypeptide(L)'
;MRAELAVLTAIAITTASGSEEAIKYTLWSRQCKLAKMLKRTSAAAAAQLESTRQNIRKLSESAKKLEIYVLAKPPAETGTATVALELAAHLEATEQLLKLAEQTDKAIKAVGYGHAGAAFITGFYQLLASNDNNNAYFLGNSQDNDNGAGEMTTLGCSATSDADFVAGPGPKTDELSATGFAWHTQISTGSGKGTANKC
;
A
#
# COMPACT_ATOMS: atom_id res chain seq x y z
N MET A 1 -9.90 -22.86 30.29
CA MET A 1 -8.59 -22.20 30.28
C MET A 1 -7.76 -22.88 29.20
N ARG A 2 -7.38 -22.13 28.14
CA ARG A 2 -6.38 -22.43 27.09
C ARG A 2 -6.66 -23.66 26.20
N ALA A 3 -7.18 -23.53 24.98
CA ALA A 3 -6.66 -22.84 23.79
C ALA A 3 -5.26 -23.34 23.38
N GLU A 4 -5.20 -24.51 22.75
CA GLU A 4 -4.11 -24.86 21.82
C GLU A 4 -4.71 -25.64 20.64
N LEU A 5 -5.41 -24.89 19.77
CA LEU A 5 -5.65 -25.34 18.41
C LEU A 5 -4.31 -25.20 17.68
N ALA A 6 -3.48 -26.25 17.75
CA ALA A 6 -2.33 -26.38 16.87
C ALA A 6 -2.87 -26.53 15.43
N VAL A 7 -2.97 -25.41 14.73
CA VAL A 7 -3.18 -25.38 13.28
C VAL A 7 -1.90 -25.91 12.66
N LEU A 8 -1.81 -27.23 12.55
CA LEU A 8 -0.82 -27.91 11.72
C LEU A 8 -1.16 -27.59 10.26
N THR A 9 -0.52 -26.56 9.71
CA THR A 9 -0.48 -26.37 8.26
C THR A 9 0.39 -27.49 7.70
N ALA A 10 -0.25 -28.59 7.28
CA ALA A 10 0.40 -29.63 6.50
C ALA A 10 0.81 -29.03 5.17
N ILE A 11 2.08 -28.58 5.07
CA ILE A 11 2.70 -28.27 3.79
C ILE A 11 2.87 -29.63 3.10
N ALA A 12 1.96 -29.94 2.17
CA ALA A 12 2.16 -31.04 1.25
C ALA A 12 3.37 -30.71 0.38
N ILE A 13 4.53 -31.26 0.73
CA ILE A 13 5.73 -31.23 -0.12
C ILE A 13 5.45 -32.21 -1.25
N THR A 14 4.83 -31.73 -2.33
CA THR A 14 4.87 -32.46 -3.60
C THR A 14 6.31 -32.38 -4.09
N THR A 15 7.00 -33.53 -4.12
CA THR A 15 8.30 -33.64 -4.80
C THR A 15 8.07 -33.33 -6.28
N ALA A 16 8.52 -32.16 -6.72
CA ALA A 16 8.46 -31.80 -8.13
C ALA A 16 9.46 -32.69 -8.88
N SER A 17 8.98 -33.57 -9.75
CA SER A 17 9.81 -34.40 -10.63
C SER A 17 10.33 -33.62 -11.86
N GLY A 18 10.48 -32.30 -11.71
CA GLY A 18 10.97 -31.38 -12.73
C GLY A 18 12.47 -31.12 -12.60
N SER A 19 13.04 -30.38 -13.55
CA SER A 19 14.47 -30.04 -13.57
C SER A 19 14.85 -28.97 -12.54
N GLU A 20 14.19 -28.90 -11.37
CA GLU A 20 14.54 -27.99 -10.26
C GLU A 20 14.86 -26.57 -10.76
N GLU A 21 13.91 -25.97 -11.52
CA GLU A 21 14.16 -24.73 -12.24
C GLU A 21 14.09 -23.49 -11.32
N ALA A 22 15.06 -22.58 -11.45
CA ALA A 22 14.96 -21.25 -10.85
C ALA A 22 13.70 -20.53 -11.32
N ILE A 23 13.19 -19.61 -10.49
CA ILE A 23 12.11 -18.71 -10.88
C ILE A 23 12.68 -17.64 -11.80
N LYS A 24 12.06 -17.49 -12.98
CA LYS A 24 12.46 -16.49 -13.99
C LYS A 24 12.38 -15.06 -13.43
N TYR A 25 13.35 -14.21 -13.79
CA TYR A 25 13.43 -12.82 -13.35
C TYR A 25 12.13 -12.05 -13.52
N THR A 26 11.56 -12.12 -14.72
CA THR A 26 10.33 -11.42 -15.08
C THR A 26 9.15 -11.78 -14.17
N LEU A 27 9.14 -12.98 -13.59
CA LEU A 27 8.08 -13.43 -12.71
C LEU A 27 8.26 -12.90 -11.29
N TRP A 28 9.40 -13.16 -10.66
CA TRP A 28 9.61 -12.76 -9.26
C TRP A 28 9.82 -11.25 -9.12
N SER A 29 10.50 -10.59 -10.06
CA SER A 29 10.71 -9.13 -10.03
C SER A 29 9.39 -8.37 -10.09
N ARG A 30 8.40 -8.89 -10.82
CA ARG A 30 7.05 -8.34 -10.88
C ARG A 30 6.34 -8.43 -9.53
N GLN A 31 6.52 -9.50 -8.78
CA GLN A 31 5.97 -9.62 -7.43
C GLN A 31 6.68 -8.65 -6.46
N CYS A 32 8.00 -8.47 -6.56
CA CYS A 32 8.69 -7.45 -5.77
C CYS A 32 8.21 -6.03 -6.09
N LYS A 33 7.96 -5.73 -7.36
CA LYS A 33 7.32 -4.47 -7.78
C LYS A 33 5.89 -4.34 -7.24
N LEU A 34 5.15 -5.44 -7.16
CA LEU A 34 3.83 -5.47 -6.49
C LEU A 34 3.96 -5.11 -5.01
N ALA A 35 4.89 -5.73 -4.29
CA ALA A 35 5.15 -5.41 -2.89
C ALA A 35 5.52 -3.93 -2.70
N LYS A 36 6.34 -3.36 -3.60
CA LYS A 36 6.66 -1.93 -3.62
C LYS A 36 5.42 -1.05 -3.79
N MET A 37 4.55 -1.42 -4.72
CA MET A 37 3.31 -0.69 -4.97
C MET A 37 2.36 -0.78 -3.77
N LEU A 38 2.21 -1.98 -3.18
CA LEU A 38 1.36 -2.19 -2.01
C LEU A 38 1.83 -1.37 -0.80
N LYS A 39 3.13 -1.14 -0.62
CA LYS A 39 3.64 -0.24 0.42
C LYS A 39 3.23 1.21 0.22
N ARG A 40 2.98 1.65 -1.03
CA ARG A 40 2.52 3.03 -1.31
C ARG A 40 1.07 3.30 -0.89
N THR A 41 0.32 2.29 -0.43
CA THR A 41 -1.03 2.52 0.11
C THR A 41 -1.01 3.40 1.36
N SER A 42 0.05 3.32 2.18
CA SER A 42 0.23 4.18 3.35
C SER A 42 0.60 5.61 3.00
N ALA A 43 1.48 5.83 2.03
CA ALA A 43 1.74 7.16 1.48
C ALA A 43 0.45 7.84 0.96
N ALA A 44 -0.40 7.09 0.25
CA ALA A 44 -1.69 7.57 -0.26
C ALA A 44 -2.65 7.93 0.86
N ALA A 45 -2.78 7.04 1.84
CA ALA A 45 -3.63 7.22 3.02
C ALA A 45 -3.19 8.45 3.83
N ALA A 46 -1.89 8.60 4.07
CA ALA A 46 -1.33 9.75 4.76
C ALA A 46 -1.62 11.06 4.00
N ALA A 47 -1.45 11.09 2.68
CA ALA A 47 -1.76 12.25 1.85
C ALA A 47 -3.26 12.63 1.91
N GLN A 48 -4.15 11.64 1.84
CA GLN A 48 -5.59 11.87 1.92
C GLN A 48 -5.99 12.43 3.30
N LEU A 49 -5.51 11.81 4.38
CA LEU A 49 -5.83 12.26 5.74
C LEU A 49 -5.26 13.65 6.04
N GLU A 50 -4.05 13.96 5.57
CA GLU A 50 -3.46 15.30 5.71
C GLU A 50 -4.26 16.35 4.93
N SER A 51 -4.68 16.05 3.69
CA SER A 51 -5.52 16.94 2.90
C SER A 51 -6.85 17.25 3.59
N THR A 52 -7.55 16.21 4.11
CA THR A 52 -8.81 16.39 4.85
C THR A 52 -8.59 17.21 6.12
N ARG A 53 -7.51 16.96 6.87
CA ARG A 53 -7.15 17.76 8.06
C ARG A 53 -6.91 19.23 7.74
N GLN A 54 -6.21 19.52 6.65
CA GLN A 54 -5.97 20.91 6.22
C GLN A 54 -7.27 21.61 5.80
N ASN A 55 -8.18 20.90 5.12
CA ASN A 55 -9.47 21.45 4.75
C ASN A 55 -10.34 21.79 5.98
N ILE A 56 -10.40 20.88 6.96
CA ILE A 56 -11.10 21.13 8.23
C ILE A 56 -10.53 22.36 8.95
N ARG A 57 -9.20 22.48 9.02
CA ARG A 57 -8.54 23.65 9.65
C ARG A 57 -8.91 24.95 8.95
N LYS A 58 -8.85 24.99 7.61
CA LYS A 58 -9.21 26.18 6.81
C LYS A 58 -10.67 26.57 6.97
N LEU A 59 -11.57 25.58 6.97
CA LEU A 59 -13.00 25.81 7.20
C LEU A 59 -13.27 26.36 8.60
N SER A 60 -12.65 25.78 9.63
CA SER A 60 -12.79 26.24 11.01
C SER A 60 -12.23 27.65 11.20
N GLU A 61 -11.07 27.98 10.63
CA GLU A 61 -10.55 29.36 10.65
C GLU A 61 -11.50 30.34 9.95
N SER A 62 -12.06 29.94 8.81
CA SER A 62 -12.99 30.79 8.06
C SER A 62 -14.29 31.02 8.83
N ALA A 63 -14.84 29.99 9.46
CA ALA A 63 -16.01 30.09 10.34
C ALA A 63 -15.75 31.08 11.49
N LYS A 64 -14.62 30.93 12.19
CA LYS A 64 -14.25 31.84 13.30
C LYS A 64 -14.05 33.28 12.84
N LYS A 65 -13.47 33.51 11.66
CA LYS A 65 -13.33 34.86 11.09
C LYS A 65 -14.69 35.49 10.80
N LEU A 66 -15.65 34.70 10.30
CA LEU A 66 -17.01 35.16 10.07
C LEU A 66 -17.75 35.44 11.37
N GLU A 67 -17.63 34.56 12.37
CA GLU A 67 -18.18 34.75 13.71
C GLU A 67 -17.67 36.06 14.33
N ILE A 68 -16.34 36.30 14.32
CA ILE A 68 -15.74 37.55 14.80
C ILE A 68 -16.28 38.76 14.03
N TYR A 69 -16.40 38.66 12.70
CA TYR A 69 -16.91 39.75 11.87
C TYR A 69 -18.38 40.08 12.21
N VAL A 70 -19.21 39.06 12.42
CA VAL A 70 -20.61 39.23 12.84
C VAL A 70 -20.68 39.87 14.23
N LEU A 71 -19.86 39.42 15.19
CA LEU A 71 -19.85 39.95 16.55
C LEU A 71 -19.28 41.37 16.64
N ALA A 72 -18.35 41.74 15.76
CA ALA A 72 -17.71 43.06 15.76
C ALA A 72 -18.56 44.17 15.13
N LYS A 73 -19.64 43.81 14.43
CA LYS A 73 -20.50 44.74 13.70
C LYS A 73 -21.85 44.93 14.41
N PRO A 74 -22.43 46.15 14.39
CA PRO A 74 -23.78 46.36 14.90
C PRO A 74 -24.77 45.40 14.21
N PRO A 75 -25.80 44.89 14.90
CA PRO A 75 -26.79 43.97 14.32
C PRO A 75 -27.50 44.49 13.06
N ALA A 76 -27.52 45.81 12.86
CA ALA A 76 -28.07 46.46 11.68
C ALA A 76 -27.15 46.39 10.44
N GLU A 77 -25.86 46.08 10.61
CA GLU A 77 -24.85 45.98 9.56
C GLU A 77 -24.46 44.54 9.20
N THR A 78 -24.78 43.57 10.05
CA THR A 78 -24.54 42.14 9.77
C THR A 78 -25.69 41.58 8.95
N GLY A 79 -25.51 41.56 7.63
CA GLY A 79 -26.49 40.96 6.72
C GLY A 79 -26.75 39.48 7.08
N THR A 80 -27.99 39.04 6.90
CA THR A 80 -28.42 37.64 7.05
C THR A 80 -27.53 36.64 6.29
N ALA A 81 -26.90 37.08 5.20
CA ALA A 81 -25.93 36.29 4.43
C ALA A 81 -24.68 35.90 5.23
N THR A 82 -24.17 36.76 6.12
CA THR A 82 -22.95 36.46 6.89
C THR A 82 -23.22 35.42 7.98
N VAL A 83 -24.37 35.54 8.67
CA VAL A 83 -24.83 34.55 9.66
C VAL A 83 -25.10 33.19 8.99
N ALA A 84 -25.72 33.20 7.81
CA ALA A 84 -25.94 31.98 7.03
C ALA A 84 -24.62 31.32 6.59
N LEU A 85 -23.60 32.12 6.22
CA LEU A 85 -22.29 31.61 5.82
C LEU A 85 -21.50 31.02 7.00
N GLU A 86 -21.58 31.63 8.18
CA GLU A 86 -21.01 31.09 9.42
C GLU A 86 -21.62 29.72 9.74
N LEU A 87 -22.95 29.62 9.76
CA LEU A 87 -23.65 28.36 9.99
C LEU A 87 -23.27 27.29 8.96
N ALA A 88 -23.22 27.66 7.68
CA ALA A 88 -22.81 26.74 6.62
C ALA A 88 -21.37 26.24 6.82
N ALA A 89 -20.44 27.11 7.22
CA ALA A 89 -19.06 26.72 7.50
C ALA A 89 -18.95 25.76 8.69
N HIS A 90 -19.77 25.95 9.74
CA HIS A 90 -19.84 25.01 10.87
C HIS A 90 -20.41 23.65 10.49
N LEU A 91 -21.47 23.62 9.69
CA LEU A 91 -22.08 22.38 9.18
C LEU A 91 -21.09 21.60 8.31
N GLU A 92 -20.43 22.27 7.36
CA GLU A 92 -19.40 21.65 6.50
C GLU A 92 -18.22 21.12 7.33
N ALA A 93 -17.74 21.88 8.32
CA ALA A 93 -16.66 21.42 9.20
C ALA A 93 -17.07 20.15 9.99
N THR A 94 -18.32 20.07 10.43
CA THR A 94 -18.86 18.90 11.14
C THR A 94 -18.99 17.69 10.21
N GLU A 95 -19.48 17.90 8.99
CA GLU A 95 -19.56 16.85 7.96
C GLU A 95 -18.16 16.33 7.58
N GLN A 96 -17.18 17.23 7.44
CA GLN A 96 -15.79 16.85 7.16
C GLN A 96 -15.18 16.04 8.30
N LEU A 97 -15.53 16.30 9.56
CA LEU A 97 -15.08 15.49 10.71
C LEU A 97 -15.66 14.07 10.67
N LEU A 98 -16.94 13.91 10.30
CA LEU A 98 -17.55 12.60 10.11
C LEU A 98 -16.88 11.85 8.94
N LYS A 99 -16.68 12.53 7.81
CA LYS A 99 -15.93 11.97 6.66
C LYS A 99 -14.50 11.59 7.04
N LEU A 100 -13.83 12.36 7.89
CA LEU A 100 -12.48 12.04 8.36
C LEU A 100 -12.45 10.73 9.14
N ALA A 101 -13.46 10.45 9.98
CA ALA A 101 -13.55 9.19 10.71
C ALA A 101 -13.68 7.99 9.74
N GLU A 102 -14.59 8.09 8.77
CA GLU A 102 -14.77 7.04 7.75
C GLU A 102 -13.53 6.86 6.87
N GLN A 103 -12.90 7.96 6.46
CA GLN A 103 -11.66 7.93 5.68
C GLN A 103 -10.52 7.31 6.48
N THR A 104 -10.46 7.56 7.80
CA THR A 104 -9.45 6.98 8.67
C THR A 104 -9.62 5.47 8.79
N ASP A 105 -10.85 4.96 8.96
CA ASP A 105 -11.09 3.51 8.98
C ASP A 105 -10.69 2.83 7.67
N LYS A 106 -11.08 3.43 6.52
CA LYS A 106 -10.69 2.94 5.19
C LYS A 106 -9.18 2.98 5.00
N ALA A 107 -8.52 4.05 5.43
CA ALA A 107 -7.07 4.22 5.38
C ALA A 107 -6.36 3.13 6.19
N ILE A 108 -6.76 2.91 7.45
CA ILE A 108 -6.16 1.89 8.33
C ILE A 108 -6.27 0.51 7.69
N LYS A 109 -7.43 0.16 7.14
CA LYS A 109 -7.63 -1.12 6.45
C LYS A 109 -6.75 -1.24 5.21
N ALA A 110 -6.71 -0.22 4.35
CA ALA A 110 -5.90 -0.21 3.14
C ALA A 110 -4.39 -0.33 3.44
N VAL A 111 -3.93 0.34 4.49
CA VAL A 111 -2.56 0.24 5.00
C VAL A 111 -2.30 -1.16 5.54
N GLY A 112 -3.17 -1.68 6.40
CA GLY A 112 -3.02 -3.01 6.98
C GLY A 112 -2.92 -4.10 5.92
N TYR A 113 -3.85 -4.14 4.97
CA TYR A 113 -3.82 -5.12 3.89
C TYR A 113 -2.66 -4.90 2.91
N GLY A 114 -2.34 -3.65 2.58
CA GLY A 114 -1.21 -3.32 1.69
C GLY A 114 0.12 -3.81 2.26
N HIS A 115 0.42 -3.46 3.52
CA HIS A 115 1.66 -3.89 4.17
C HIS A 115 1.69 -5.39 4.46
N ALA A 116 0.56 -6.01 4.85
CA ALA A 116 0.51 -7.46 5.02
C ALA A 116 0.80 -8.19 3.71
N GLY A 117 0.21 -7.76 2.59
CA GLY A 117 0.48 -8.31 1.27
C GLY A 117 1.93 -8.11 0.83
N ALA A 118 2.48 -6.90 1.03
CA ALA A 118 3.88 -6.60 0.73
C ALA A 118 4.85 -7.46 1.55
N ALA A 119 4.57 -7.64 2.85
CA ALA A 119 5.37 -8.46 3.75
C ALA A 119 5.30 -9.95 3.40
N PHE A 120 4.13 -10.46 3.03
CA PHE A 120 3.97 -11.84 2.55
C PHE A 120 4.83 -12.11 1.32
N ILE A 121 4.73 -11.25 0.31
CA ILE A 121 5.53 -11.38 -0.93
C ILE A 121 7.02 -11.29 -0.60
N THR A 122 7.41 -10.27 0.17
CA THR A 122 8.81 -10.04 0.55
C THR A 122 9.38 -11.23 1.31
N GLY A 123 8.68 -11.72 2.33
CA GLY A 123 9.12 -12.85 3.15
C GLY A 123 9.21 -14.15 2.35
N PHE A 124 8.27 -14.41 1.44
CA PHE A 124 8.34 -15.57 0.55
C PHE A 124 9.60 -15.52 -0.32
N TYR A 125 9.86 -14.40 -1.01
CA TYR A 125 11.05 -14.31 -1.86
C TYR A 125 12.34 -14.24 -1.06
N GLN A 126 12.34 -13.70 0.16
CA GLN A 126 13.50 -13.70 1.04
C GLN A 126 13.85 -15.12 1.50
N LEU A 127 12.83 -15.94 1.80
CA LEU A 127 13.02 -17.36 2.08
C LEU A 127 13.69 -18.06 0.89
N LEU A 128 13.17 -17.86 -0.32
CA LEU A 128 13.76 -18.45 -1.53
C LEU A 128 15.21 -17.98 -1.75
N ALA A 129 15.46 -16.67 -1.62
CA ALA A 129 16.78 -16.11 -1.78
C ALA A 129 17.79 -16.59 -0.72
N SER A 130 17.34 -16.91 0.49
CA SER A 130 18.21 -17.43 1.55
C SER A 130 18.61 -18.90 1.39
N ASN A 131 18.02 -19.61 0.42
CA ASN A 131 18.32 -21.01 0.12
C ASN A 131 19.26 -21.14 -1.09
N ASP A 132 20.26 -20.26 -1.22
CA ASP A 132 21.25 -20.31 -2.29
C ASP A 132 22.58 -20.95 -1.87
N ASN A 133 23.40 -21.30 -2.87
CA ASN A 133 24.81 -21.65 -2.69
C ASN A 133 25.61 -21.29 -3.96
N ASN A 134 26.90 -21.65 -4.00
CA ASN A 134 27.78 -21.29 -5.13
C ASN A 134 27.27 -21.76 -6.51
N ASN A 135 26.41 -22.77 -6.59
CA ASN A 135 25.93 -23.37 -7.84
C ASN A 135 24.40 -23.41 -7.97
N ALA A 136 23.65 -23.09 -6.91
CA ALA A 136 22.20 -23.16 -6.83
C ALA A 136 21.61 -21.81 -6.37
N TYR A 137 20.50 -21.41 -6.98
CA TYR A 137 19.75 -20.21 -6.66
C TYR A 137 18.28 -20.40 -7.05
N PHE A 138 17.37 -19.87 -6.23
CA PHE A 138 15.94 -19.94 -6.50
C PHE A 138 15.45 -18.83 -7.44
N LEU A 139 16.20 -17.72 -7.55
CA LEU A 139 15.79 -16.52 -8.27
C LEU A 139 16.79 -16.22 -9.37
N GLY A 140 16.37 -16.22 -10.63
CA GLY A 140 17.22 -15.81 -11.75
C GLY A 140 17.44 -14.29 -11.77
N ASN A 141 18.64 -13.84 -12.14
CA ASN A 141 18.97 -12.45 -12.43
C ASN A 141 18.28 -11.96 -13.70
N SER A 142 18.40 -10.67 -14.04
CA SER A 142 17.80 -10.09 -15.26
C SER A 142 18.12 -10.78 -16.59
N GLN A 143 19.19 -11.57 -16.65
CA GLN A 143 19.60 -12.35 -17.83
C GLN A 143 19.19 -13.83 -17.76
N ASP A 144 18.52 -14.24 -16.67
CA ASP A 144 18.17 -15.62 -16.35
C ASP A 144 19.36 -16.58 -16.47
N ASN A 145 20.57 -16.16 -16.06
CA ASN A 145 21.78 -16.98 -16.12
C ASN A 145 22.54 -17.06 -14.78
N ASP A 146 22.19 -16.23 -13.80
CA ASP A 146 22.86 -16.16 -12.49
C ASP A 146 21.87 -15.85 -11.36
N ASN A 147 22.36 -15.78 -10.12
CA ASN A 147 21.59 -15.46 -8.92
C ASN A 147 21.08 -14.00 -8.93
N GLY A 148 19.76 -13.83 -8.88
CA GLY A 148 19.09 -12.53 -8.87
C GLY A 148 18.81 -11.95 -7.46
N ALA A 149 19.18 -12.65 -6.38
CA ALA A 149 18.86 -12.24 -5.01
C ALA A 149 19.30 -10.81 -4.66
N GLY A 150 20.44 -10.36 -5.23
CA GLY A 150 20.96 -8.99 -5.01
C GLY A 150 20.04 -7.87 -5.51
N GLU A 151 19.11 -8.16 -6.42
CA GLU A 151 18.18 -7.18 -7.00
C GLU A 151 16.86 -7.06 -6.21
N MET A 152 16.62 -7.91 -5.19
CA MET A 152 15.34 -7.96 -4.49
C MET A 152 14.94 -6.64 -3.83
N THR A 153 15.87 -6.04 -3.09
CA THR A 153 15.64 -4.79 -2.34
C THR A 153 15.32 -3.64 -3.30
N THR A 154 16.07 -3.52 -4.40
CA THR A 154 15.89 -2.44 -5.39
C THR A 154 14.56 -2.59 -6.15
N LEU A 155 14.14 -3.83 -6.41
CA LEU A 155 12.85 -4.15 -7.01
C LEU A 155 11.67 -3.98 -6.05
N GLY A 156 11.92 -3.94 -4.73
CA GLY A 156 10.96 -3.56 -3.71
C GLY A 156 10.51 -4.67 -2.76
N CYS A 157 11.08 -5.88 -2.88
CA CYS A 157 11.06 -6.90 -1.83
C CYS A 157 12.00 -6.49 -0.70
N SER A 158 11.68 -5.39 -0.04
CA SER A 158 12.42 -4.84 1.09
C SER A 158 11.50 -4.72 2.29
N ALA A 159 12.09 -4.74 3.49
CA ALA A 159 11.39 -4.39 4.70
C ALA A 159 10.64 -3.05 4.53
N THR A 160 9.51 -2.93 5.23
CA THR A 160 8.82 -1.65 5.36
C THR A 160 9.71 -0.71 6.15
N SER A 161 9.73 0.57 5.75
CA SER A 161 10.48 1.64 6.41
C SER A 161 9.56 2.80 6.77
N ASP A 162 10.00 3.68 7.67
CA ASP A 162 9.23 4.88 8.04
C ASP A 162 8.95 5.79 6.84
N ALA A 163 9.83 5.78 5.84
CA ALA A 163 9.66 6.54 4.61
C ALA A 163 8.41 6.11 3.80
N ASP A 164 7.96 4.85 3.95
CA ASP A 164 6.76 4.35 3.26
C ASP A 164 5.47 5.02 3.80
N PHE A 165 5.49 5.52 5.04
CA PHE A 165 4.35 6.17 5.70
C PHE A 165 4.29 7.69 5.50
N VAL A 166 5.28 8.27 4.83
CA VAL A 166 5.29 9.70 4.51
C VAL A 166 4.26 9.98 3.42
N ALA A 167 3.46 11.03 3.61
CA ALA A 167 2.45 11.46 2.65
C ALA A 167 3.04 11.60 1.23
N GLY A 168 2.43 10.92 0.27
CA GLY A 168 2.93 10.85 -1.08
C GLY A 168 1.97 10.18 -2.06
N PRO A 169 2.41 9.95 -3.31
CA PRO A 169 1.56 9.36 -4.33
C PRO A 169 1.29 7.87 -4.03
N GLY A 170 0.01 7.52 -3.97
CA GLY A 170 -0.45 6.14 -3.93
C GLY A 170 -0.21 5.37 -5.23
N PRO A 171 -0.62 4.09 -5.27
CA PRO A 171 -0.65 3.31 -6.52
C PRO A 171 -1.33 4.06 -7.65
N LYS A 172 -0.74 4.01 -8.84
CA LYS A 172 -1.31 4.60 -10.04
C LYS A 172 -2.41 3.71 -10.61
N THR A 173 -3.30 4.27 -11.40
CA THR A 173 -4.41 3.53 -12.03
C THR A 173 -3.94 2.51 -13.07
N ASP A 174 -2.78 2.73 -13.67
CA ASP A 174 -2.10 1.78 -14.55
C ASP A 174 -1.32 0.70 -13.78
N GLU A 175 -1.18 0.81 -12.45
CA GLU A 175 -0.62 -0.20 -11.55
C GLU A 175 -1.72 -1.08 -10.93
N LEU A 176 -2.73 -0.40 -10.37
CA LEU A 176 -3.87 -0.97 -9.66
C LEU A 176 -5.16 -0.34 -10.19
N SER A 177 -5.94 -1.16 -10.89
CA SER A 177 -7.21 -0.77 -11.49
C SER A 177 -8.39 -1.38 -10.73
N ALA A 178 -9.62 -1.00 -11.10
CA ALA A 178 -10.83 -1.60 -10.56
C ALA A 178 -10.93 -3.12 -10.81
N THR A 179 -10.22 -3.65 -11.81
CA THR A 179 -10.20 -5.09 -12.14
C THR A 179 -9.00 -5.82 -11.51
N GLY A 180 -8.14 -5.12 -10.76
CA GLY A 180 -6.96 -5.71 -10.10
C GLY A 180 -5.63 -5.14 -10.59
N PHE A 181 -4.55 -5.91 -10.41
CA PHE A 181 -3.17 -5.51 -10.73
C PHE A 181 -2.91 -5.56 -12.24
N ALA A 182 -2.80 -4.39 -12.86
CA ALA A 182 -2.79 -4.26 -14.32
C ALA A 182 -1.55 -4.90 -14.99
N TRP A 183 -0.42 -5.00 -14.28
CA TRP A 183 0.81 -5.60 -14.81
C TRP A 183 0.96 -7.10 -14.52
N HIS A 184 -0.02 -7.72 -13.85
CA HIS A 184 -0.01 -9.14 -13.52
C HIS A 184 -0.67 -9.96 -14.62
N THR A 185 0.07 -10.17 -15.70
CA THR A 185 -0.34 -11.08 -16.77
C THR A 185 -0.30 -12.52 -16.30
N GLN A 186 -1.24 -13.32 -16.81
CA GLN A 186 -1.29 -14.76 -16.61
C GLN A 186 0.05 -15.40 -16.99
N ILE A 187 0.51 -16.32 -16.15
CA ILE A 187 1.68 -17.15 -16.45
C ILE A 187 1.21 -18.29 -17.35
N SER A 188 1.68 -18.32 -18.59
CA SER A 188 1.48 -19.44 -19.50
C SER A 188 2.56 -20.51 -19.27
N THR A 189 2.34 -21.72 -19.76
CA THR A 189 3.26 -22.85 -19.62
C THR A 189 4.68 -22.48 -20.05
N GLY A 190 5.67 -22.68 -19.17
CA GLY A 190 7.10 -22.40 -19.43
C GLY A 190 7.54 -20.95 -19.20
N SER A 191 6.63 -19.97 -19.17
CA SER A 191 7.00 -18.55 -19.03
C SER A 191 7.51 -18.16 -17.64
N GLY A 192 7.23 -18.97 -16.61
CA GLY A 192 7.75 -18.77 -15.25
C GLY A 192 9.08 -19.49 -14.96
N LYS A 193 9.55 -20.35 -15.88
CA LYS A 193 10.74 -21.18 -15.68
C LYS A 193 12.01 -20.41 -16.05
N GLY A 194 12.97 -20.39 -15.14
CA GLY A 194 14.34 -19.93 -15.35
C GLY A 194 15.28 -21.09 -15.64
N THR A 195 16.55 -20.93 -15.28
CA THR A 195 17.61 -21.94 -15.46
C THR A 195 17.30 -23.23 -14.72
N ALA A 196 17.46 -24.36 -15.40
CA ALA A 196 17.32 -25.70 -14.81
C ALA A 196 18.45 -26.04 -13.82
N ASN A 197 18.13 -26.91 -12.85
CA ASN A 197 19.00 -27.46 -11.81
C ASN A 197 19.61 -26.37 -10.92
N LYS A 198 18.78 -25.41 -10.52
CA LYS A 198 19.19 -24.27 -9.69
C LYS A 198 18.40 -24.17 -8.39
N CYS A 199 17.17 -24.68 -8.33
CA CYS A 199 16.21 -24.42 -7.27
C CYS A 199 16.00 -25.65 -6.38
#